data_AF-A0A961UB89-F1
#
_entry.id   AF-A0A961UB89-F1
#
_cell.length_a   1.000
_cell.length_b   1.000
_cell.length_c   1.000
_cell.angle_alpha   90.00
_cell.angle_beta   90.00
_cell.angle_gamma   90.00
#
_symmetry.space_group_name_H-M   'P 1'
#
loop_
_entity.id
_entity.type
_entity.pdbx_description
1 polymer ?
#
loop_
_entity_poly.entity_id
_entity_poly.type
_entity_poly.pdbx_seq_one_letter_code
_entity_poly.pdbx_strand_id
1 'polypeptide(L)'
;MNDQPYTPPKIWKWEKESGGRFASINRPIAGATHEKELPVGKHPLQLYSLATPNGVKVTIMLEELLAAGHTGAEYDAWLVRISEGDQFGSGFVEVNPNS
;
A
#
# COMPACT_ATOMS: atom_id res chain seq x y z
N MET A 1 -10.00 -35.18 -20.78
CA MET A 1 -9.65 -33.80 -20.39
C MET A 1 -8.99 -33.16 -21.59
N ASN A 2 -9.28 -31.90 -21.89
CA ASN A 2 -8.71 -31.22 -23.04
C ASN A 2 -7.34 -30.66 -22.63
N ASP A 3 -6.29 -31.47 -22.78
CA ASP A 3 -4.90 -31.18 -22.36
C ASP A 3 -4.15 -30.29 -23.37
N GLN A 4 -4.83 -29.31 -23.98
CA GLN A 4 -4.11 -28.34 -24.81
C GLN A 4 -3.37 -27.37 -23.88
N PRO A 5 -2.04 -27.22 -24.02
CA PRO A 5 -1.27 -26.31 -23.18
C PRO A 5 -1.72 -24.86 -23.42
N TYR A 6 -1.72 -24.06 -22.34
CA TYR A 6 -2.02 -22.65 -22.43
C TYR A 6 -1.02 -21.94 -23.37
N THR A 7 -1.56 -21.22 -24.36
CA THR A 7 -0.76 -20.36 -25.24
C THR A 7 -1.03 -18.89 -24.87
N PRO A 8 -0.04 -18.15 -24.34
CA PRO A 8 -0.20 -16.73 -24.07
C PRO A 8 -0.49 -15.92 -25.35
N PRO A 9 -1.29 -14.84 -25.29
CA PRO A 9 -1.50 -13.97 -26.44
C PRO A 9 -0.24 -13.15 -26.77
N LYS A 10 -0.10 -12.73 -28.03
CA LYS A 10 0.99 -11.85 -28.48
C LYS A 10 1.00 -10.49 -27.76
N ILE A 11 -0.18 -9.99 -27.42
CA ILE A 11 -0.38 -8.77 -26.64
C ILE A 11 -1.26 -9.15 -25.46
N TRP A 12 -0.75 -8.96 -24.24
CA TRP A 12 -1.50 -9.22 -23.03
C TRP A 12 -2.69 -8.27 -22.93
N LYS A 13 -3.83 -8.79 -22.45
CA LYS A 13 -5.05 -8.02 -22.22
C LYS A 13 -5.60 -8.33 -20.83
N TRP A 14 -6.15 -7.32 -20.19
CA TRP A 14 -6.84 -7.45 -18.90
C TRP A 14 -8.30 -7.85 -19.12
N GLU A 15 -8.54 -9.14 -19.43
CA GLU A 15 -9.87 -9.65 -19.77
C GLU A 15 -10.60 -10.32 -18.60
N LYS A 16 -9.86 -10.69 -17.54
CA LYS A 16 -10.41 -11.35 -16.34
C LYS A 16 -9.75 -10.82 -15.08
N GLU A 17 -10.53 -10.75 -14.02
CA GLU A 17 -10.03 -10.55 -12.67
C GLU A 17 -9.02 -11.65 -12.31
N SER A 18 -7.89 -11.23 -11.73
CA SER A 18 -6.81 -12.10 -11.29
C SER A 18 -6.21 -11.53 -10.01
N GLY A 19 -5.87 -12.41 -9.05
CA GLY A 19 -5.35 -11.99 -7.74
C GLY A 19 -6.13 -12.51 -6.53
N GLY A 20 -7.15 -13.34 -6.74
CA GLY A 20 -7.93 -13.94 -5.65
C GLY A 20 -8.54 -12.87 -4.75
N ARG A 21 -8.18 -12.87 -3.46
CA ARG A 21 -8.63 -11.86 -2.48
C ARG A 21 -8.34 -10.41 -2.90
N PHE A 22 -7.36 -10.19 -3.77
CA PHE A 22 -6.94 -8.86 -4.24
C PHE A 22 -7.41 -8.53 -5.66
N ALA A 23 -8.29 -9.36 -6.25
CA ALA A 23 -8.83 -9.13 -7.59
C ALA A 23 -9.50 -7.75 -7.74
N SER A 24 -10.14 -7.25 -6.67
CA SER A 24 -10.80 -5.95 -6.65
C SER A 24 -9.84 -4.74 -6.64
N ILE A 25 -8.55 -4.95 -6.34
CA ILE A 25 -7.57 -3.86 -6.22
C ILE A 25 -6.43 -3.96 -7.24
N ASN A 26 -6.11 -5.15 -7.75
CA ASN A 26 -5.03 -5.34 -8.71
C ASN A 26 -5.44 -4.80 -10.09
N ARG A 27 -4.65 -3.86 -10.62
CA ARG A 27 -4.92 -3.20 -11.91
C ARG A 27 -3.62 -3.09 -12.73
N PRO A 28 -3.71 -3.06 -14.07
CA PRO A 28 -2.55 -2.89 -14.94
C PRO A 28 -2.09 -1.42 -15.08
N ILE A 29 -2.70 -0.52 -14.32
CA ILE A 29 -2.42 0.92 -14.31
C ILE A 29 -2.26 1.38 -12.86
N ALA A 30 -1.32 2.30 -12.64
CA ALA A 30 -1.10 2.97 -11.36
C ALA A 30 -1.91 4.27 -11.26
N GLY A 31 -1.90 4.88 -10.10
CA GLY A 31 -2.43 6.21 -9.83
C GLY A 31 -3.70 6.23 -9.00
N ALA A 32 -4.03 7.44 -8.56
CA ALA A 32 -5.16 7.70 -7.69
C ALA A 32 -6.49 7.32 -8.35
N THR A 33 -7.44 6.86 -7.53
CA THR A 33 -8.80 6.47 -7.92
C THR A 33 -9.86 7.37 -7.32
N HIS A 34 -9.51 8.08 -6.26
CA HIS A 34 -10.41 8.97 -5.54
C HIS A 34 -9.61 10.06 -4.85
N GLU A 35 -10.25 11.23 -4.69
CA GLU A 35 -9.69 12.31 -3.90
C GLU A 35 -9.80 11.99 -2.41
N LYS A 36 -8.68 11.99 -1.71
CA LYS A 36 -8.61 11.73 -0.27
C LYS A 36 -7.33 12.31 0.31
N GLU A 37 -7.50 13.38 1.08
CA GLU A 37 -6.45 13.97 1.89
C GLU A 37 -6.02 13.01 3.01
N LEU A 38 -4.74 13.04 3.33
CA LEU A 38 -4.18 12.27 4.45
C LEU A 38 -4.28 13.06 5.76
N PRO A 39 -4.67 12.42 6.88
CA PRO A 39 -4.65 13.07 8.19
C PRO A 39 -3.21 13.34 8.63
N VAL A 40 -2.97 14.47 9.29
CA VAL A 40 -1.68 14.84 9.86
C VAL A 40 -1.84 15.10 11.36
N GLY A 41 -1.05 14.39 12.17
CA GLY A 41 -1.07 14.53 13.62
C GLY A 41 -0.04 15.53 14.13
N LYS A 42 0.32 15.40 15.41
CA LYS A 42 1.20 16.36 16.11
C LYS A 42 2.67 15.97 16.08
N HIS A 43 2.98 14.71 15.79
CA HIS A 43 4.33 14.16 15.89
C HIS A 43 5.14 14.47 14.62
N PRO A 44 6.49 14.54 14.73
CA PRO A 44 7.34 14.95 13.60
C PRO A 44 7.32 13.97 12.44
N LEU A 45 7.02 12.70 12.67
CA LEU A 45 6.93 11.67 11.63
C LEU A 45 5.48 11.24 11.43
N GLN A 46 5.01 11.26 10.18
CA GLN A 46 3.69 10.78 9.77
C GLN A 46 3.86 9.47 9.00
N LEU A 47 3.36 8.37 9.57
CA LEU A 47 3.47 7.04 8.99
C LEU A 47 2.10 6.57 8.49
N TYR A 48 1.95 6.40 7.18
CA TYR A 48 0.76 5.80 6.56
C TYR A 48 1.05 4.36 6.20
N SER A 49 0.53 3.39 6.98
CA SER A 49 0.94 1.99 6.85
C SER A 49 -0.13 0.99 7.28
N LEU A 50 0.22 -0.29 7.22
CA LEU A 50 -0.58 -1.42 7.65
C LEU A 50 0.31 -2.42 8.36
N ALA A 51 -0.21 -3.13 9.36
CA ALA A 51 0.49 -4.18 10.13
C ALA A 51 0.78 -5.46 9.30
N THR A 52 1.51 -5.29 8.21
CA THR A 52 2.08 -6.32 7.34
C THR A 52 3.56 -6.52 7.70
N PRO A 53 4.23 -7.57 7.20
CA PRO A 53 5.68 -7.71 7.35
C PRO A 53 6.48 -6.50 6.86
N ASN A 54 5.98 -5.69 5.94
CA ASN A 54 6.65 -4.45 5.52
C ASN A 54 6.38 -3.29 6.49
N GLY A 55 5.14 -3.14 6.97
CA GLY A 55 4.80 -2.07 7.93
C GLY A 55 5.50 -2.25 9.27
N VAL A 56 5.57 -3.49 9.79
CA VAL A 56 6.23 -3.75 11.07
C VAL A 56 7.72 -3.41 11.08
N LYS A 57 8.40 -3.43 9.92
CA LYS A 57 9.81 -3.00 9.82
C LYS A 57 9.98 -1.56 10.27
N VAL A 58 9.06 -0.70 9.81
CA VAL A 58 9.13 0.75 10.08
C VAL A 58 8.72 1.04 11.51
N THR A 59 7.63 0.45 12.00
CA THR A 59 7.22 0.68 13.40
C THR A 59 8.24 0.13 14.38
N ILE A 60 8.82 -1.06 14.14
CA ILE A 60 9.90 -1.59 14.98
C ILE A 60 11.10 -0.64 14.95
N MET A 61 11.54 -0.18 13.78
CA MET A 61 12.64 0.80 13.70
C MET A 61 12.36 2.06 14.53
N LEU A 62 11.14 2.62 14.46
CA LEU A 62 10.77 3.82 15.20
C LEU A 62 10.75 3.56 16.72
N GLU A 63 10.17 2.45 17.15
CA GLU A 63 10.18 2.05 18.56
C GLU A 63 11.60 1.79 19.09
N GLU A 64 12.48 1.17 18.31
CA GLU A 64 13.89 0.95 18.68
C GLU A 64 14.64 2.28 18.82
N LEU A 65 14.38 3.25 17.95
CA LEU A 65 14.94 4.60 18.07
C LEU A 65 14.43 5.32 19.33
N LEU A 66 13.15 5.21 19.64
CA LEU A 66 12.56 5.77 20.86
C LEU A 66 13.16 5.12 22.12
N ALA A 67 13.31 3.79 22.12
CA ALA A 67 13.95 3.05 23.20
C ALA A 67 15.42 3.46 23.42
N ALA A 68 16.13 3.83 22.34
CA ALA A 68 17.48 4.40 22.41
C ALA A 68 17.51 5.90 22.81
N GLY A 69 16.36 6.52 23.08
CA GLY A 69 16.25 7.91 23.56
C GLY A 69 16.18 8.96 22.45
N HIS A 70 16.00 8.57 21.19
CA HIS A 70 15.85 9.51 20.07
C HIS A 70 14.43 10.08 20.00
N THR A 71 14.14 11.12 20.80
CA THR A 71 12.81 11.75 20.89
C THR A 71 12.29 12.34 19.57
N GLY A 72 13.17 12.58 18.58
CA GLY A 72 12.76 12.98 17.23
C GLY A 72 12.08 11.86 16.42
N ALA A 73 12.07 10.62 16.91
CA ALA A 73 11.43 9.47 16.26
C ALA A 73 9.95 9.30 16.62
N GLU A 74 9.39 10.19 17.44
CA GLU A 74 7.96 10.24 17.75
C GLU A 74 7.11 10.31 16.46
N TYR A 75 6.03 9.53 16.38
CA TYR A 75 5.29 9.35 15.13
C TYR A 75 3.78 9.17 15.33
N ASP A 76 3.00 9.66 14.36
CA ASP A 76 1.59 9.30 14.20
C ASP A 76 1.48 8.17 13.16
N ALA A 77 0.92 7.03 13.55
CA ALA A 77 0.70 5.90 12.64
C ALA A 77 -0.75 5.81 12.19
N TRP A 78 -0.99 6.15 10.93
CA TRP A 78 -2.28 6.11 10.27
C TRP A 78 -2.48 4.79 9.52
N LEU A 79 -3.64 4.17 9.73
CA LEU A 79 -3.98 2.90 9.12
C LEU A 79 -4.38 3.09 7.64
N VAL A 80 -3.75 2.31 6.75
CA VAL A 80 -4.06 2.23 5.31
C VAL A 80 -4.53 0.81 4.99
N ARG A 81 -5.84 0.63 4.78
CA ARG A 81 -6.42 -0.69 4.52
C ARG A 81 -6.26 -1.06 3.04
N ILE A 82 -5.17 -1.74 2.71
CA ILE A 82 -4.84 -2.05 1.31
C ILE A 82 -5.91 -2.89 0.59
N SER A 83 -6.67 -3.69 1.33
CA SER A 83 -7.79 -4.48 0.79
C SER A 83 -9.01 -3.65 0.41
N GLU A 84 -9.09 -2.42 0.90
CA GLU A 84 -10.18 -1.48 0.67
C GLU A 84 -9.78 -0.38 -0.34
N GLY A 85 -8.53 -0.41 -0.83
CA GLY A 85 -8.05 0.53 -1.83
C GLY A 85 -7.58 1.87 -1.28
N ASP A 86 -7.36 2.00 0.03
CA ASP A 86 -6.87 3.25 0.65
C ASP A 86 -5.54 3.74 0.05
N GLN A 87 -4.71 2.83 -0.45
CA GLN A 87 -3.45 3.14 -1.13
C GLN A 87 -3.65 3.86 -2.48
N PHE A 88 -4.86 3.93 -3.00
CA PHE A 88 -5.18 4.64 -4.24
C PHE A 88 -5.86 5.99 -4.00
N GLY A 89 -5.86 6.52 -2.77
CA GLY A 89 -6.30 7.89 -2.50
C GLY A 89 -5.25 8.90 -2.97
N SER A 90 -5.68 10.09 -3.44
CA SER A 90 -4.76 11.12 -3.97
C SER A 90 -3.62 11.46 -3.01
N GLY A 91 -3.92 11.74 -1.74
CA GLY A 91 -2.86 12.03 -0.76
C GLY A 91 -1.90 10.87 -0.51
N PHE A 92 -2.35 9.61 -0.58
CA PHE A 92 -1.44 8.46 -0.46
C PHE A 92 -0.53 8.32 -1.69
N VAL A 93 -1.09 8.52 -2.89
CA VAL A 93 -0.35 8.44 -4.15
C VAL A 93 0.69 9.57 -4.27
N GLU A 94 0.41 10.75 -3.72
CA GLU A 94 1.38 11.85 -3.63
C GLU A 94 2.62 11.47 -2.80
N VAL A 95 2.43 10.74 -1.70
CA VAL A 95 3.52 10.26 -0.83
C VAL A 95 4.21 9.02 -1.43
N ASN A 96 3.46 8.15 -2.11
CA ASN A 96 3.98 6.94 -2.73
C ASN A 96 3.25 6.63 -4.06
N PRO A 97 3.86 6.94 -5.21
CA PRO A 97 3.24 6.74 -6.52
C PRO A 97 3.22 5.28 -6.98
N ASN A 98 3.79 4.34 -6.20
CA ASN A 98 3.81 2.91 -6.52
C ASN A 98 2.49 2.21 -6.10
N SER A 99 1.36 2.83 -6.41
CA SER A 99 0.00 2.33 -6.17
C SER A 99 -0.89 2.76 -7.35
#